data_AF-A0A183PZY0-F1
#
_entry.id   AF-A0A183PZY0-F1
#
_cell.length_a   1.000
_cell.length_b   1.000
_cell.length_c   1.000
_cell.angle_alpha   90.00
_cell.angle_beta   90.00
_cell.angle_gamma   90.00
#
_symmetry.space_group_name_H-M   'P 1'
#
loop_
_entity.id
_entity.type
_entity.pdbx_description
1 polymer ?
#
loop_
_entity_poly.entity_id
_entity_poly.type
_entity_poly.pdbx_seq_one_letter_code
_entity_poly.pdbx_strand_id
1 'polypeptide(L)' 'MEKKRCVVITARVHPGETQGSWMMKGLLDFLISTDPDAKVLRSNFVFKLIPMLNPDGVIVGNYRCSLSGCDLN' A
#
# COMPACT_ATOMS: atom_id res chain seq x y z
N MET A 1 18.93 -7.48 -19.03
CA MET A 1 17.52 -7.34 -18.65
C MET A 1 17.19 -5.87 -18.64
N GLU A 2 16.16 -5.45 -19.36
CA GLU A 2 15.71 -4.05 -19.36
C GLU A 2 15.22 -3.66 -17.96
N LYS A 3 15.57 -2.45 -17.53
CA LYS A 3 15.24 -1.95 -16.18
C LYS A 3 13.77 -1.53 -16.18
N LYS A 4 12.88 -2.39 -15.68
CA LYS A 4 11.45 -2.10 -15.53
C LYS A 4 11.25 -0.87 -14.63
N ARG A 5 10.24 -0.05 -14.95
CA ARG A 5 9.86 1.09 -14.10
C ARG A 5 9.29 0.57 -12.78
N CYS A 6 9.61 1.25 -11.69
CA CYS A 6 9.11 0.91 -10.36
C CYS A 6 7.89 1.76 -10.04
N VAL A 7 6.83 1.13 -9.52
CA VAL A 7 5.65 1.79 -8.97
C VAL A 7 5.63 1.50 -7.48
N VAL A 8 5.61 2.55 -6.65
CA VAL A 8 5.54 2.44 -5.19
C VAL A 8 4.16 2.89 -4.75
N ILE A 9 3.48 2.06 -3.96
CA ILE A 9 2.15 2.36 -3.44
C ILE A 9 2.17 2.08 -1.94
N THR A 10 1.75 3.07 -1.17
CA THR A 10 1.70 3.00 0.29
C THR A 10 0.30 3.29 0.77
N ALA A 11 -0.07 2.72 1.92
CA ALA A 11 -1.34 3.00 2.58
C ALA A 11 -1.16 3.15 4.09
N ARG A 12 -2.18 3.72 4.75
CA ARG A 12 -2.24 3.92 6.21
C ARG A 12 -1.04 4.70 6.75
N VAL A 13 -0.77 5.88 6.17
CA VAL A 13 0.13 6.87 6.79
C VAL A 13 -0.53 7.48 8.02
N HIS A 14 -1.81 7.84 7.89
CA HIS A 14 -2.69 8.08 9.02
C HIS A 14 -3.39 6.77 9.42
N PRO A 15 -3.35 6.39 10.71
CA PRO A 15 -3.91 5.12 11.16
C PRO A 15 -5.42 4.99 10.95
N GLY A 16 -6.20 6.06 11.13
CA GLY A 16 -7.65 6.07 11.09
C GLY A 16 -8.25 5.94 9.69
N GLU A 17 -7.43 6.09 8.64
CA GLU A 17 -7.83 5.99 7.23
C GLU A 17 -7.95 4.52 6.78
N THR A 18 -8.78 3.76 7.48
CA THR A 18 -8.98 2.31 7.29
C THR A 18 -9.36 1.91 5.86
N GLN A 19 -10.04 2.79 5.11
CA GLN A 19 -10.34 2.59 3.69
C GLN A 19 -9.09 2.32 2.85
N GLY A 20 -7.93 2.87 3.24
CA GLY A 20 -6.65 2.62 2.58
C GLY A 20 -6.23 1.16 2.60
N SER A 21 -6.55 0.41 3.67
CA SER A 21 -6.26 -1.01 3.74
C SER A 21 -7.16 -1.84 2.83
N TRP A 22 -8.44 -1.46 2.69
CA TRP A 22 -9.37 -2.13 1.79
C TRP A 22 -9.00 -1.89 0.32
N MET A 23 -8.63 -0.65 -0.04
CA MET A 23 -8.11 -0.36 -1.39
C MET A 23 -6.82 -1.13 -1.68
N MET A 24 -5.88 -1.15 -0.74
CA MET A 24 -4.63 -1.92 -0.90
C MET A 24 -4.91 -3.42 -1.08
N LYS A 25 -5.86 -3.98 -0.32
CA LYS A 25 -6.25 -5.39 -0.45
C LYS A 25 -6.80 -5.69 -1.84
N GLY A 26 -7.73 -4.86 -2.34
CA GLY A 26 -8.28 -5.02 -3.69
C GLY A 26 -7.23 -4.87 -4.79
N LEU A 27 -6.33 -3.90 -4.66
CA LEU A 27 -5.19 -3.73 -5.57
C LEU A 27 -4.28 -4.97 -5.56
N LEU A 28 -3.94 -5.49 -4.39
CA LEU A 28 -3.08 -6.66 -4.26
C LEU A 28 -3.73 -7.89 -4.88
N ASP A 29 -5.02 -8.11 -4.61
CA ASP A 29 -5.80 -9.21 -5.18
C ASP A 29 -5.87 -9.13 -6.71
N PHE A 30 -6.10 -7.94 -7.27
CA PHE A 30 -6.04 -7.71 -8.72
C PHE A 30 -4.64 -7.99 -9.27
N LEU A 31 -3.60 -7.41 -8.66
CA LEU A 31 -2.21 -7.53 -9.11
C LEU A 31 -1.66 -8.95 -9.02
N ILE A 32 -2.19 -9.85 -8.20
CA ILE A 32 -1.76 -11.27 -8.16
C ILE A 32 -2.68 -12.20 -8.96
N SER A 33 -3.79 -11.69 -9.47
CA SER A 33 -4.77 -12.47 -10.22
C SER A 33 -4.24 -12.94 -11.59
N THR A 34 -5.04 -13.79 -12.23
CA THR A 34 -4.83 -14.29 -13.59
C THR A 34 -5.33 -13.35 -14.68
N ASP A 35 -5.89 -12.19 -14.30
CA ASP A 35 -6.42 -11.18 -15.21
C ASP A 35 -5.35 -10.77 -16.26
N PRO A 36 -5.71 -10.66 -17.56
CA PRO A 36 -4.78 -10.28 -18.62
C PRO A 36 -4.08 -8.94 -18.34
N ASP A 37 -4.81 -7.95 -17.83
CA ASP A 37 -4.27 -6.62 -17.56
C ASP A 37 -3.28 -6.66 -16.40
N ALA A 38 -3.59 -7.44 -15.36
CA ALA A 38 -2.67 -7.65 -14.24
C ALA A 38 -1.36 -8.31 -14.70
N LYS A 39 -1.41 -9.28 -15.62
CA LYS A 39 -0.21 -9.90 -16.22
C LYS A 39 0.60 -8.92 -17.05
N VAL A 40 -0.05 -8.06 -17.84
CA VAL A 40 0.62 -7.00 -18.61
C VAL A 40 1.32 -6.04 -17.65
N LEU A 41 0.66 -5.60 -16.57
CA LEU A 41 1.25 -4.72 -15.57
C LEU A 41 2.48 -5.35 -14.90
N ARG A 42 2.39 -6.59 -14.42
CA ARG A 42 3.54 -7.31 -13.81
C ARG A 42 4.69 -7.56 -14.81
N SER A 43 4.39 -7.64 -16.09
CA SER A 43 5.40 -7.79 -17.15
C SER A 43 6.16 -6.49 -17.41
N ASN A 44 5.52 -5.33 -17.26
CA ASN A 44 6.11 -4.03 -17.57
C ASN A 44 6.67 -3.27 -16.36
N PHE A 45 6.14 -3.50 -15.16
CA PHE A 45 6.47 -2.75 -13.96
C PHE A 45 6.91 -3.65 -12.80
N VAL A 46 7.67 -3.06 -11.87
CA VAL A 46 7.93 -3.63 -10.54
C VAL A 46 7.07 -2.87 -9.54
N PHE A 47 6.14 -3.57 -8.87
CA PHE A 47 5.31 -2.96 -7.82
C PHE A 47 5.95 -3.19 -6.45
N LYS A 48 6.16 -2.11 -5.70
CA LYS A 48 6.53 -2.14 -4.29
C LYS A 48 5.36 -1.62 -3.47
N LEU A 49 4.74 -2.51 -2.72
CA LEU A 49 3.52 -2.23 -1.96
C LEU A 49 3.86 -2.20 -0.47
N ILE A 50 3.56 -1.10 0.22
CA ILE A 50 3.59 -1.01 1.68
C ILE A 50 2.14 -0.89 2.17
N PRO A 51 1.52 -1.99 2.63
CA PRO A 51 0.09 -1.96 2.98
C PRO A 51 -0.25 -1.09 4.18
N MET A 52 0.74 -0.82 5.03
CA MET A 52 0.56 -0.03 6.24
C MET A 52 1.87 0.65 6.62
N LEU A 53 1.90 1.98 6.61
CA LEU A 53 3.05 2.78 7.03
C LEU A 53 3.09 3.02 8.54
N ASN A 54 1.92 3.08 9.19
CA ASN A 54 1.78 3.47 10.60
C ASN A 54 1.15 2.34 11.45
N PRO A 55 1.78 1.16 11.55
CA PRO A 55 1.19 0.03 12.27
C PRO A 55 1.03 0.30 13.78
N ASP A 56 1.94 1.05 14.38
CA ASP A 56 1.92 1.44 15.78
C ASP A 56 0.73 2.36 16.09
N GLY A 57 0.49 3.40 15.30
CA GLY A 57 -0.67 4.27 15.44
C GLY A 57 -1.99 3.52 15.25
N VAL A 58 -2.01 2.48 14.41
CA VAL A 58 -3.18 1.60 14.23
C VAL A 58 -3.45 0.77 15.47
N ILE A 59 -2.41 0.16 16.05
CA ILE A 59 -2.53 -0.69 17.25
C ILE A 59 -3.11 0.11 18.42
N VAL A 60 -2.71 1.38 18.59
CA VAL A 60 -3.21 2.23 19.69
C VAL A 60 -4.51 2.98 19.38
N GLY A 61 -5.10 2.77 18.21
CA GLY A 61 -6.37 3.39 17.84
C GLY A 61 -6.27 4.90 17.57
N ASN A 62 -5.10 5.40 17.20
CA ASN A 62 -4.96 6.79 16.77
C ASN A 62 -5.73 7.05 15.47
N TYR A 63 -6.04 8.31 15.20
CA TYR A 63 -6.59 8.70 13.91
C TYR A 63 -5.50 9.15 12.92
N ARG A 64 -4.61 10.04 13.36
CA ARG A 64 -3.66 10.72 12.47
C ARG A 64 -2.20 10.36 12.76
N CYS A 65 -1.81 10.39 14.03
CA CYS A 65 -0.40 10.29 14.42
C CYS A 65 0.06 8.85 14.72
N SER A 66 1.37 8.65 14.64
CA SER A 66 2.06 7.45 15.18
C SER A 66 1.98 7.37 16.71
N LEU A 67 2.56 6.33 17.30
CA LEU A 67 2.67 6.16 18.75
C LEU A 67 3.41 7.32 19.43
N SER A 68 4.38 7.94 18.73
CA SER A 68 5.12 9.10 19.25
C SER A 68 4.35 10.42 19.14
N GLY A 69 3.10 10.40 18.68
CA GLY A 69 2.30 11.61 18.46
C GLY A 69 2.71 12.41 17.23
N CYS A 70 3.56 11.87 16.35
CA CYS A 70 4.00 12.53 15.12
C CYS A 70 3.05 12.26 13.96
N ASP A 71 2.75 13.29 13.19
CA ASP A 71 2.21 13.12 11.84
C ASP A 71 3.33 12.61 10.92
N LEU A 72 3.04 11.57 10.13
CA LEU A 72 4.01 10.94 9.23
C LEU A 72 3.98 11.55 7.82
N ASN A 73 3.05 12.49 7.56
CA ASN A 73 2.88 13.20 6.29
C ASN A 73 2.80 14.72 6.48
#